data_AF-A0A9E3U2N0-F1
#
_entry.id   AF-A0A9E3U2N0-F1
#
_cell.length_a   1.000
_cell.length_b   1.000
_cell.length_c   1.000
_cell.angle_alpha   90.00
_cell.angle_beta   90.00
_cell.angle_gamma   90.00
#
_symmetry.space_group_name_H-M   'P 1'
#
loop_
_entity.id
_entity.type
_entity.pdbx_description
1 polymer ?
#
loop_
_entity_poly.entity_id
_entity_poly.type
_entity_poly.pdbx_seq_one_letter_code
_entity_poly.pdbx_strand_id
1 'polypeptide(L)'
;MQATRQLRLGAASLLLVAFGAAIVLSQAETIPLPQRRAAAHKLMNEGNWRDAYDSLKVLIVDADSGGREASDDLQRAIQCLHRLGRIEESGELLESAVAAHPADWRVLQATANQYLSLPHQGFLIAGDYVRGGHRGGGKAMQSLERDRVRAMQLMTLAMPLADRDDDKQAVSTFYMNLANQLL
;
A
#
# COMPACT_ATOMS: atom_id res chain seq x y z
N MET A 1 -85.14 -14.50 26.96
CA MET A 1 -85.57 -13.57 25.89
C MET A 1 -85.26 -12.15 26.33
N GLN A 2 -84.86 -11.31 25.37
CA GLN A 2 -84.38 -9.93 25.49
C GLN A 2 -82.86 -9.78 25.71
N ALA A 3 -82.24 -9.50 24.56
CA ALA A 3 -80.87 -9.12 24.33
C ALA A 3 -80.65 -7.63 24.67
N THR A 4 -79.41 -7.26 24.95
CA THR A 4 -78.72 -6.06 24.43
C THR A 4 -77.28 -6.07 24.94
N ARG A 5 -76.29 -6.37 24.09
CA ARG A 5 -75.38 -5.40 23.44
C ARG A 5 -74.76 -4.43 24.45
N GLN A 6 -73.44 -4.44 24.59
CA GLN A 6 -72.58 -3.46 23.90
C GLN A 6 -71.11 -3.83 24.10
N LEU A 7 -70.42 -3.74 22.97
CA LEU A 7 -69.01 -3.97 22.71
C LEU A 7 -68.19 -2.80 23.27
N ARG A 8 -67.11 -3.05 24.02
CA ARG A 8 -65.98 -2.11 24.10
C ARG A 8 -64.66 -2.89 24.17
N LEU A 9 -63.96 -2.88 23.04
CA LEU A 9 -62.54 -3.20 22.95
C LEU A 9 -61.77 -2.26 23.88
N GLY A 10 -61.01 -2.83 24.80
CA GLY A 10 -59.94 -2.16 25.53
C GLY A 10 -58.67 -2.98 25.31
N ALA A 11 -57.85 -2.54 24.36
CA ALA A 11 -56.55 -3.12 24.08
C ALA A 11 -55.62 -2.91 25.28
N ALA A 12 -55.03 -3.99 25.78
CA ALA A 12 -53.91 -3.91 26.71
C ALA A 12 -53.03 -5.15 26.58
N SER A 13 -51.74 -4.90 26.31
CA SER A 13 -50.56 -5.67 26.76
C SER A 13 -50.38 -7.11 26.18
N LEU A 14 -49.20 -7.62 25.84
CA LEU A 14 -47.81 -7.17 25.98
C LEU A 14 -46.93 -8.10 25.09
N LEU A 15 -45.92 -7.52 24.44
CA LEU A 15 -44.60 -8.07 24.08
C LEU A 15 -44.31 -9.58 24.26
N LEU A 16 -44.11 -10.29 23.13
CA LEU A 16 -43.30 -11.52 22.92
C LEU A 16 -43.57 -11.90 21.45
N VAL A 17 -42.67 -11.83 20.47
CA VAL A 17 -41.30 -12.34 20.36
C VAL A 17 -40.62 -11.54 19.23
N ALA A 18 -39.70 -10.64 19.56
CA ALA A 18 -38.77 -10.05 18.61
C ALA A 18 -37.37 -10.59 18.92
N PHE A 19 -37.17 -11.88 18.69
CA PHE A 19 -35.88 -12.56 18.83
C PHE A 19 -35.62 -13.37 17.56
N GLY A 20 -35.58 -12.68 16.43
CA GLY A 20 -35.29 -13.28 15.13
C GLY A 20 -34.55 -12.33 14.19
N ALA A 21 -33.94 -11.27 14.73
CA ALA A 21 -33.22 -10.24 13.98
C ALA A 21 -31.88 -9.91 14.63
N ALA A 22 -31.14 -10.94 15.06
CA ALA A 22 -29.77 -10.78 15.51
C ALA A 22 -28.90 -11.82 14.83
N ILE A 23 -27.90 -11.32 14.09
CA ILE A 23 -26.74 -12.05 13.58
C ILE A 23 -26.97 -12.81 12.26
N VAL A 24 -27.33 -12.08 11.20
CA VAL A 24 -26.58 -12.28 9.94
C VAL A 24 -25.45 -11.25 9.99
N LEU A 25 -24.41 -11.58 10.77
CA LEU A 25 -23.15 -10.87 10.67
C LEU A 25 -22.64 -11.15 9.26
N SER A 26 -22.51 -10.08 8.49
CA SER A 26 -21.86 -10.05 7.19
C SER A 26 -20.46 -10.67 7.29
N GLN A 27 -20.35 -11.97 7.11
CA GLN A 27 -19.13 -12.62 6.67
C GLN A 27 -18.98 -12.32 5.18
N ALA A 28 -18.72 -11.05 4.86
CA ALA A 28 -18.03 -10.74 3.63
C ALA A 28 -16.62 -11.31 3.85
N GLU A 29 -16.41 -12.54 3.40
CA GLU A 29 -15.12 -13.21 3.44
C GLU A 29 -14.16 -12.33 2.66
N THR A 30 -13.38 -11.51 3.38
CA THR A 30 -12.36 -10.68 2.78
C THR A 30 -11.36 -11.63 2.15
N ILE A 31 -11.18 -11.53 0.84
CA ILE A 31 -10.26 -12.38 0.07
C ILE A 31 -8.92 -12.41 0.83
N PRO A 32 -8.40 -13.60 1.22
CA PRO A 32 -7.16 -13.71 1.96
C PRO A 32 -6.01 -12.97 1.29
N LEU A 33 -5.14 -12.32 2.07
CA LEU A 33 -4.03 -11.51 1.56
C LEU A 33 -3.17 -12.23 0.48
N PRO A 34 -2.79 -13.52 0.64
CA PRO A 34 -2.06 -14.23 -0.40
C PRO A 34 -2.81 -14.33 -1.73
N GLN A 35 -4.14 -14.47 -1.69
CA GLN A 35 -4.98 -14.50 -2.88
C GLN A 35 -5.11 -13.12 -3.52
N ARG A 36 -5.19 -12.05 -2.72
CA ARG A 36 -5.17 -10.66 -3.23
C ARG A 36 -3.86 -10.36 -3.97
N ARG A 37 -2.71 -10.74 -3.41
CA ARG A 37 -1.39 -10.63 -4.06
C ARG A 37 -1.32 -11.42 -5.36
N ALA A 38 -1.69 -12.70 -5.31
CA ALA A 38 -1.66 -13.57 -6.48
C ALA A 38 -2.55 -13.04 -7.62
N ALA A 39 -3.72 -12.48 -7.30
CA ALA A 39 -4.60 -11.86 -8.28
C ALA A 39 -3.94 -10.62 -8.92
N ALA A 40 -3.33 -9.73 -8.13
CA ALA A 40 -2.63 -8.56 -8.63
C ALA A 40 -1.45 -8.94 -9.54
N HIS A 41 -0.66 -9.95 -9.16
CA HIS A 41 0.46 -10.45 -9.95
C HIS A 41 0.00 -11.11 -11.25
N LYS A 42 -1.14 -11.82 -11.22
CA LYS A 42 -1.75 -12.41 -12.43
C LYS A 42 -2.14 -11.33 -13.44
N LEU A 43 -2.74 -10.22 -12.98
CA LEU A 43 -3.08 -9.08 -13.84
C LEU A 43 -1.83 -8.53 -14.55
N MET A 44 -0.68 -8.45 -13.87
CA MET A 44 0.59 -8.05 -14.51
C MET A 44 1.02 -9.02 -15.61
N ASN A 45 0.95 -10.32 -15.33
CA ASN A 45 1.33 -11.37 -16.29
C ASN A 45 0.44 -11.36 -17.54
N GLU A 46 -0.82 -10.96 -17.39
CA GLU A 46 -1.77 -10.80 -18.48
C GLU A 46 -1.61 -9.45 -19.23
N GLY A 47 -0.70 -8.58 -18.78
CA GLY A 47 -0.49 -7.26 -19.36
C GLY A 47 -1.52 -6.21 -18.95
N ASN A 48 -2.38 -6.51 -17.98
CA ASN A 48 -3.37 -5.60 -17.39
C ASN A 48 -2.70 -4.67 -16.37
N TRP A 49 -1.75 -3.84 -16.84
CA TRP A 49 -0.88 -3.03 -15.98
C TRP A 49 -1.61 -2.03 -15.08
N ARG A 50 -2.73 -1.47 -15.54
CA ARG A 50 -3.54 -0.53 -14.74
C ARG A 50 -4.21 -1.24 -13.57
N ASP A 51 -4.95 -2.31 -13.84
CA ASP A 51 -5.68 -3.05 -12.82
C ASP A 51 -4.73 -3.72 -11.82
N ALA A 52 -3.57 -4.19 -12.31
CA ALA A 52 -2.48 -4.66 -11.46
C ALA A 52 -1.96 -3.55 -10.54
N TYR A 53 -1.68 -2.35 -11.06
CA TYR A 53 -1.22 -1.22 -10.26
C TYR A 53 -2.25 -0.84 -9.20
N ASP A 54 -3.52 -0.73 -9.57
CA ASP A 54 -4.58 -0.34 -8.62
C ASP A 54 -4.71 -1.39 -7.51
N SER A 55 -4.61 -2.67 -7.84
CA SER A 55 -4.60 -3.77 -6.85
C SER A 55 -3.36 -3.72 -5.94
N LEU A 56 -2.17 -3.49 -6.51
CA LEU A 56 -0.92 -3.39 -5.75
C LEU A 56 -0.88 -2.14 -4.86
N LYS A 57 -1.45 -1.01 -5.30
CA LYS A 57 -1.53 0.22 -4.51
C LYS A 57 -2.34 -0.01 -3.23
N VAL A 58 -3.44 -0.76 -3.32
CA VAL A 58 -4.24 -1.16 -2.14
C VAL A 58 -3.42 -2.03 -1.20
N LEU A 59 -2.65 -2.98 -1.73
CA LEU A 59 -1.76 -3.81 -0.92
C LEU A 59 -0.71 -2.95 -0.22
N ILE A 60 0.01 -2.10 -0.95
CA ILE A 60 1.10 -1.27 -0.39
C ILE A 60 0.68 -0.43 0.82
N VAL A 61 -0.57 0.02 0.89
CA VAL A 61 -1.08 0.85 2.01
C VAL A 61 -1.83 0.04 3.08
N ASP A 62 -2.00 -1.26 2.89
CA ASP A 62 -2.59 -2.18 3.87
C ASP A 62 -1.53 -2.54 4.92
N ALA A 63 -1.70 -2.08 6.16
CA ALA A 63 -0.74 -2.28 7.25
C ALA A 63 -0.48 -3.76 7.58
N ASP A 64 -1.43 -4.65 7.27
CA ASP A 64 -1.29 -6.10 7.49
C ASP A 64 -0.53 -6.80 6.34
N SER A 65 -0.20 -6.06 5.29
CA SER A 65 0.47 -6.58 4.09
C SER A 65 1.99 -6.40 4.10
N GLY A 66 2.60 -6.13 5.25
CA GLY A 66 4.04 -5.97 5.38
C GLY A 66 4.85 -7.24 5.03
N GLY A 67 6.14 -7.17 5.34
CA GLY A 67 7.11 -8.25 5.25
C GLY A 67 7.88 -8.27 3.94
N ARG A 68 8.42 -9.45 3.63
CA ARG A 68 9.24 -9.68 2.43
C ARG A 68 8.42 -9.48 1.16
N GLU A 69 7.17 -9.90 1.18
CA GLU A 69 6.25 -9.84 0.05
C GLU A 69 5.83 -8.40 -0.27
N ALA A 70 5.70 -7.53 0.75
CA ALA A 70 5.44 -6.10 0.55
C ALA A 70 6.52 -5.42 -0.32
N SER A 71 7.77 -5.86 -0.15
CA SER A 71 8.91 -5.37 -0.94
C SER A 71 8.78 -5.75 -2.42
N ASP A 72 8.33 -6.97 -2.71
CA ASP A 72 8.07 -7.44 -4.08
C ASP A 72 6.86 -6.72 -4.69
N ASP A 73 5.78 -6.56 -3.90
CA ASP A 73 4.58 -5.81 -4.31
C ASP A 73 4.93 -4.35 -4.68
N LEU A 74 5.79 -3.68 -3.90
CA LEU A 74 6.27 -2.33 -4.19
C LEU A 74 7.05 -2.26 -5.50
N GLN A 75 8.02 -3.17 -5.70
CA GLN A 75 8.80 -3.22 -6.93
C GLN A 75 7.91 -3.45 -8.16
N ARG A 76 6.92 -4.32 -8.05
CA ARG A 76 5.93 -4.60 -9.09
C ARG A 76 5.05 -3.38 -9.40
N ALA A 77 4.64 -2.63 -8.39
CA ALA A 77 3.86 -1.43 -8.58
C ALA A 77 4.65 -0.34 -9.31
N ILE A 78 5.93 -0.16 -8.97
CA ILE A 78 6.85 0.74 -9.71
C ILE A 78 7.01 0.29 -11.16
N GLN A 79 7.14 -1.03 -11.40
CA GLN A 79 7.17 -1.56 -12.77
C GLN A 79 5.88 -1.23 -13.53
N CYS A 80 4.71 -1.36 -12.90
CA CYS A 80 3.44 -0.98 -13.53
C CYS A 80 3.43 0.51 -13.89
N LEU A 81 3.86 1.40 -12.99
CA LEU A 81 3.98 2.84 -13.28
C LEU A 81 4.88 3.12 -14.48
N HIS A 82 6.03 2.46 -14.56
CA HIS A 82 6.92 2.57 -15.72
C HIS A 82 6.24 2.13 -17.02
N ARG A 83 5.52 1.00 -17.01
CA ARG A 83 4.79 0.48 -18.19
C ARG A 83 3.63 1.40 -18.61
N LEU A 84 3.02 2.09 -17.66
CA LEU A 84 1.92 3.02 -17.90
C LEU A 84 2.40 4.43 -18.29
N GLY A 85 3.71 4.70 -18.23
CA GLY A 85 4.27 6.03 -18.48
C GLY A 85 3.91 7.04 -17.39
N ARG A 86 3.74 6.57 -16.15
CA ARG A 86 3.29 7.34 -14.96
C ARG A 86 4.39 7.38 -13.89
N ILE A 87 5.66 7.47 -14.31
CA ILE A 87 6.81 7.36 -13.38
C ILE A 87 6.87 8.53 -12.39
N GLU A 88 6.23 9.65 -12.70
CA GLU A 88 6.03 10.80 -11.83
C GLU A 88 5.29 10.44 -10.53
N GLU A 89 4.41 9.43 -10.54
CA GLU A 89 3.66 8.98 -9.36
C GLU A 89 4.49 8.11 -8.41
N SER A 90 5.70 7.70 -8.82
CA SER A 90 6.56 6.80 -8.03
C SER A 90 6.88 7.36 -6.65
N GLY A 91 7.15 8.66 -6.54
CA GLY A 91 7.49 9.28 -5.26
C GLY A 91 6.36 9.18 -4.22
N GLU A 92 5.12 9.48 -4.63
CA GLU A 92 3.95 9.38 -3.75
C GLU A 92 3.69 7.94 -3.31
N LEU A 93 3.83 6.97 -4.23
CA LEU A 93 3.69 5.55 -3.92
C LEU A 93 4.73 5.09 -2.89
N LEU A 94 6.00 5.47 -3.08
CA LEU A 94 7.09 5.13 -2.17
C LEU A 94 6.86 5.70 -0.76
N GLU A 95 6.46 6.96 -0.65
CA GLU A 95 6.17 7.57 0.65
C GLU A 95 4.90 7.00 1.29
N SER A 96 3.91 6.58 0.51
CA SER A 96 2.73 5.88 1.02
C SER A 96 3.11 4.51 1.61
N ALA A 97 4.03 3.78 1.00
CA ALA A 97 4.57 2.53 1.53
C ALA A 97 5.26 2.75 2.89
N VAL A 98 6.09 3.79 3.00
CA VAL A 98 6.78 4.15 4.25
C VAL A 98 5.79 4.54 5.35
N ALA A 99 4.74 5.29 5.00
CA ALA A 99 3.72 5.70 5.95
C ALA A 99 2.88 4.52 6.47
N ALA A 100 2.57 3.54 5.61
CA ALA A 100 1.81 2.35 5.99
C ALA A 100 2.64 1.34 6.79
N HIS A 101 3.95 1.27 6.54
CA HIS A 101 4.85 0.26 7.12
C HIS A 101 6.06 0.88 7.85
N PRO A 102 5.88 1.81 8.80
CA PRO A 102 6.99 2.58 9.37
C PRO A 102 7.95 1.74 10.23
N ALA A 103 7.50 0.58 10.72
CA ALA A 103 8.29 -0.34 11.54
C ALA A 103 8.77 -1.58 10.76
N ASP A 104 8.53 -1.63 9.45
CA ASP A 104 8.98 -2.74 8.62
C ASP A 104 10.28 -2.38 7.90
N TRP A 105 11.40 -2.88 8.44
CA TRP A 105 12.72 -2.61 7.89
C TRP A 105 12.88 -3.10 6.44
N ARG A 106 12.15 -4.15 6.03
CA ARG A 106 12.20 -4.68 4.66
C ARG A 106 11.51 -3.71 3.70
N VAL A 107 10.35 -3.17 4.06
CA VAL A 107 9.69 -2.12 3.27
C VAL A 107 10.54 -0.85 3.21
N LEU A 108 11.09 -0.40 4.33
CA LEU A 108 11.97 0.78 4.36
C LEU A 108 13.20 0.60 3.44
N GLN A 109 13.85 -0.57 3.50
CA GLN A 109 14.96 -0.90 2.60
C GLN A 109 14.51 -0.95 1.14
N ALA A 110 13.39 -1.61 0.84
CA ALA A 110 12.87 -1.72 -0.51
C ALA A 110 12.60 -0.34 -1.10
N THR A 111 11.96 0.55 -0.34
CA THR A 111 11.72 1.94 -0.73
C THR A 111 13.04 2.70 -0.96
N ALA A 112 14.02 2.55 -0.07
CA ALA A 112 15.34 3.18 -0.24
C ALA A 112 16.01 2.73 -1.55
N ASN A 113 15.99 1.43 -1.84
CA ASN A 113 16.52 0.88 -3.08
C ASN A 113 15.76 1.39 -4.31
N GLN A 114 14.43 1.54 -4.22
CA GLN A 114 13.64 2.11 -5.31
C GLN A 114 14.06 3.54 -5.62
N TYR A 115 14.22 4.40 -4.60
CA TYR A 115 14.70 5.78 -4.80
C TYR A 115 16.01 5.86 -5.59
N LEU A 116 16.94 4.94 -5.36
CA LEU A 116 18.23 4.89 -6.05
C LEU A 116 18.17 4.29 -7.46
N SER A 117 17.15 3.48 -7.75
CA SER A 117 16.97 2.83 -9.04
C SER A 117 16.10 3.63 -10.02
N LEU A 118 15.25 4.52 -9.49
CA LEU A 118 14.33 5.33 -10.28
C LEU A 118 15.07 6.35 -11.17
N PRO A 119 14.54 6.69 -12.34
CA PRO A 119 15.12 7.74 -13.18
C PRO A 119 15.25 9.06 -12.43
N HIS A 120 16.46 9.60 -12.26
CA HIS A 120 16.66 10.84 -11.49
C HIS A 120 16.44 12.11 -12.30
N GLN A 121 16.28 11.98 -13.61
CA GLN A 121 15.96 13.10 -14.49
C GLN A 121 14.51 13.49 -14.39
N GLY A 122 14.27 14.80 -14.48
CA GLY A 122 12.94 15.37 -14.41
C GLY A 122 12.91 16.84 -14.79
N PHE A 123 11.78 17.47 -14.48
CA PHE A 123 11.52 18.87 -14.77
C PHE A 123 10.94 19.56 -13.54
N LEU A 124 11.29 20.83 -13.35
CA LEU A 124 10.60 21.71 -12.41
C LEU A 124 9.40 22.35 -13.11
N ILE A 125 8.19 22.08 -12.62
CA ILE A 125 6.92 22.50 -13.19
C ILE A 125 6.09 23.13 -12.08
N ALA A 126 5.72 24.41 -12.24
CA ALA A 126 4.94 25.16 -11.24
C ALA A 126 5.51 25.12 -9.80
N GLY A 127 6.82 24.91 -9.65
CA GLY A 127 7.49 24.78 -8.35
C GLY A 127 7.73 23.34 -7.89
N ASP A 128 7.12 22.36 -8.55
CA ASP A 128 7.22 20.95 -8.19
C ASP A 128 8.18 20.20 -9.10
N TYR A 129 8.96 19.30 -8.50
CA TYR A 129 9.78 18.36 -9.26
C TYR A 129 8.92 17.21 -9.77
N VAL A 130 8.92 17.01 -11.09
CA VAL A 130 8.26 15.88 -11.75
C VAL A 130 9.32 14.96 -12.35
N ARG A 131 9.32 13.70 -11.91
CA ARG A 131 10.25 12.67 -12.37
C ARG A 131 9.91 12.22 -13.79
N GLY A 132 10.93 11.98 -14.61
CA GLY A 132 10.78 11.47 -15.97
C GLY A 132 10.59 12.56 -17.02
N GLY A 133 10.09 12.15 -18.18
CA GLY A 133 9.83 13.08 -19.28
C GLY A 133 8.55 13.88 -19.04
N HIS A 134 8.55 15.17 -19.42
CA HIS A 134 7.35 15.99 -19.41
C HIS A 134 7.08 16.61 -20.78
N ARG A 135 5.81 16.62 -21.21
CA ARG A 135 5.37 17.30 -22.44
C ARG A 135 4.98 18.73 -22.10
N GLY A 136 5.53 19.71 -22.81
CA GLY A 136 5.26 21.13 -22.56
C GLY A 136 6.46 21.93 -22.03
N GLY A 137 7.64 21.29 -21.93
CA GLY A 137 8.86 21.94 -21.48
C GLY A 137 8.97 22.03 -19.96
N GLY A 138 9.80 22.94 -19.48
CA GLY A 138 10.13 23.09 -18.06
C GLY A 138 11.63 23.21 -17.85
N LYS A 139 12.04 23.61 -16.64
CA LYS A 139 13.46 23.65 -16.30
C LYS A 139 13.92 22.22 -15.99
N ALA A 140 14.81 21.68 -16.83
CA ALA A 140 15.41 20.38 -16.57
C ALA A 140 16.09 20.37 -15.19
N MET A 141 15.86 19.31 -14.43
CA MET A 141 16.34 19.16 -13.06
C MET A 141 16.66 17.69 -12.77
N GLN A 142 17.53 17.47 -11.78
CA GLN A 142 17.94 16.15 -11.32
C GLN A 142 17.54 15.96 -9.86
N SER A 143 17.10 14.77 -9.49
CA SER A 143 16.79 14.40 -8.11
C SER A 143 17.81 13.47 -7.46
N LEU A 144 18.94 13.19 -8.11
CA LEU A 144 19.93 12.21 -7.63
C LEU A 144 20.31 12.42 -6.15
N GLU A 145 20.78 13.62 -5.80
CA GLU A 145 21.21 13.92 -4.42
C GLU A 145 20.05 13.83 -3.42
N ARG A 146 18.86 14.30 -3.80
CA ARG A 146 17.66 14.20 -2.95
C ARG A 146 17.29 12.73 -2.71
N ASP A 147 17.29 11.92 -3.76
CA ASP A 147 16.93 10.51 -3.70
C ASP A 147 17.96 9.72 -2.88
N ARG A 148 19.27 10.04 -3.00
CA ARG A 148 20.33 9.47 -2.15
C ARG A 148 20.12 9.81 -0.67
N VAL A 149 19.85 11.07 -0.35
CA VAL A 149 19.59 11.49 1.04
C VAL A 149 18.35 10.78 1.60
N ARG A 150 17.26 10.69 0.83
CA ARG A 150 16.05 9.99 1.29
C ARG A 150 16.30 8.50 1.50
N ALA A 151 17.01 7.85 0.59
CA ALA A 151 17.41 6.44 0.74
C ALA A 151 18.23 6.22 2.03
N MET A 152 19.24 7.07 2.29
CA MET A 152 20.05 6.98 3.51
C MET A 152 19.22 7.20 4.79
N GLN A 153 18.26 8.14 4.77
CA GLN A 153 17.35 8.35 5.90
C GLN A 153 16.52 7.09 6.19
N LEU A 154 15.95 6.47 5.14
CA LEU A 154 15.15 5.25 5.28
C LEU A 154 15.98 4.07 5.79
N MET A 155 17.18 3.88 5.26
CA MET A 155 18.09 2.84 5.75
C MET A 155 18.50 3.10 7.21
N THR A 156 18.78 4.34 7.59
CA THR A 156 19.10 4.71 8.98
C THR A 156 17.94 4.40 9.93
N LEU A 157 16.70 4.68 9.53
CA LEU A 157 15.50 4.32 10.29
C LEU A 157 15.32 2.79 10.40
N ALA A 158 15.69 2.05 9.35
CA ALA A 158 15.58 0.60 9.29
C ALA A 158 16.64 -0.14 10.12
N MET A 159 17.83 0.43 10.35
CA MET A 159 18.94 -0.20 11.08
C MET A 159 18.53 -0.84 12.43
N PRO A 160 17.96 -0.08 13.40
CA PRO A 160 17.61 -0.66 14.71
C PRO A 160 16.47 -1.68 14.64
N LEU A 161 15.70 -1.69 13.56
CA LEU A 161 14.63 -2.66 13.31
C LEU A 161 15.20 -3.96 12.72
N ALA A 162 16.12 -3.84 11.76
CA ALA A 162 16.81 -4.98 11.16
C ALA A 162 17.66 -5.73 12.19
N ASP A 163 18.36 -5.03 13.10
CA ASP A 163 19.19 -5.66 14.14
C ASP A 163 18.44 -6.65 15.04
N ARG A 164 17.13 -6.42 15.21
CA ARG A 164 16.24 -7.23 16.04
C ARG A 164 15.69 -8.45 15.31
N ASP A 165 15.90 -8.56 13.99
CA ASP A 165 15.42 -9.68 13.19
C ASP A 165 16.31 -10.92 13.38
N ASP A 166 15.69 -12.08 13.49
CA ASP A 166 16.39 -13.36 13.69
C ASP A 166 17.00 -13.89 12.38
N ASP A 167 16.53 -13.44 11.22
CA ASP A 167 17.08 -13.79 9.92
C ASP A 167 18.42 -13.07 9.68
N LYS A 168 19.50 -13.59 10.28
CA LYS A 168 20.83 -12.99 10.23
C LYS A 168 21.39 -12.88 8.80
N GLN A 169 20.94 -13.73 7.88
CA GLN A 169 21.30 -13.62 6.47
C GLN A 169 20.66 -12.39 5.83
N ALA A 170 19.38 -12.15 6.08
CA ALA A 170 18.69 -10.95 5.61
C ALA A 170 19.29 -9.68 6.23
N VAL A 171 19.61 -9.70 7.52
CA VAL A 171 20.28 -8.58 8.22
C VAL A 171 21.67 -8.30 7.64
N SER A 172 22.48 -9.33 7.37
CA SER A 172 23.77 -9.16 6.71
C SER A 172 23.63 -8.52 5.33
N THR A 173 22.63 -8.97 4.54
CA THR A 173 22.34 -8.39 3.22
C THR A 173 21.93 -6.93 3.35
N PHE A 174 21.18 -6.58 4.39
CA PHE A 174 20.80 -5.20 4.68
C PHE A 174 21.99 -4.28 4.89
N TYR A 175 22.97 -4.70 5.69
CA TYR A 175 24.18 -3.91 5.93
C TYR A 175 25.07 -3.80 4.69
N MET A 176 25.15 -4.86 3.87
CA MET A 176 25.86 -4.78 2.58
C MET A 176 25.20 -3.77 1.62
N ASN A 177 23.87 -3.76 1.56
CA ASN A 177 23.14 -2.77 0.78
C ASN A 177 23.41 -1.35 1.30
N LEU A 178 23.35 -1.14 2.63
CA LEU A 178 23.67 0.17 3.22
C LEU A 178 25.10 0.62 2.88
N ALA A 179 26.09 -0.26 3.02
CA ALA A 179 27.47 0.05 2.69
C ALA A 179 27.62 0.48 1.22
N ASN A 180 26.98 -0.23 0.28
CA ASN A 180 27.00 0.11 -1.14
C ASN A 180 26.38 1.49 -1.44
N GLN A 181 25.41 1.95 -0.63
CA GLN A 181 24.78 3.26 -0.82
C GLN A 181 25.66 4.43 -0.35
N LEU A 182 26.62 4.16 0.54
CA LEU A 182 27.53 5.16 1.12
C LEU A 182 28.79 5.40 0.27
N LEU A 183 29.07 4.53 -0.71
CA LEU A 183 30.18 4.65 -1.66
C LEU A 183 29.81 5.56 -2.84
#